data_AF-A0A0J8E6P9-F1
#
_entry.id   AF-A0A0J8E6P9-F1
#
_cell.length_a   1.000
_cell.length_b   1.000
_cell.length_c   1.000
_cell.angle_alpha   90.00
_cell.angle_beta   90.00
_cell.angle_gamma   90.00
#
_symmetry.space_group_name_H-M   'P 1'
#
loop_
_entity.id
_entity.type
_entity.pdbx_description
1 polymer ?
#
loop_
_entity_poly.entity_id
_entity_poly.type
_entity_poly.pdbx_seq_one_letter_code
_entity_poly.pdbx_strand_id
1 'polypeptide(L)'
;MAARSSSTLRLFSRLLHKTHLHPPPPTLSPHHHPSSSLRHPQFSLFSLSSFSTAASRRQPKKVDIGARARQLQNRRLWTYALTFSGVAGFVILVLNNFQDQLVFYVTPSEALEKFNSNPSRNKFRLGGLVLEGSVHQPASSPEMEFVITDLMTDILVRYQGSLPDLFREGHSVVVEGFVKPFTDEIKASGTSGKNKEVTSKARSGECFFSATEVLAKHDEKYMPGEVAAAIEKNKKKIEEEAEAQKTAAA
;
A
#
# COMPACT_ATOMS: atom_id res chain seq x y z
N MET A 1 -49.98 24.19 21.53
CA MET A 1 -48.59 24.16 22.05
C MET A 1 -47.68 24.19 20.82
N ALA A 2 -46.88 25.23 20.53
CA ALA A 2 -45.84 25.90 21.36
C ALA A 2 -44.64 24.94 21.63
N ALA A 3 -43.37 25.28 21.40
CA ALA A 3 -42.76 26.50 20.82
C ALA A 3 -41.34 26.24 20.27
N ARG A 4 -40.71 27.29 19.68
CA ARG A 4 -39.31 27.36 19.20
C ARG A 4 -38.30 27.35 20.36
N SER A 5 -37.02 27.02 20.08
CA SER A 5 -35.76 27.63 20.59
C SER A 5 -34.60 26.62 20.43
N SER A 6 -33.56 26.83 19.61
CA SER A 6 -32.46 27.83 19.62
C SER A 6 -31.34 27.58 20.66
N SER A 7 -30.13 27.34 20.13
CA SER A 7 -28.80 27.79 20.62
C SER A 7 -28.24 27.35 21.99
N THR A 8 -26.98 26.88 22.03
CA THR A 8 -25.82 27.71 22.48
C THR A 8 -24.47 26.96 22.46
N LEU A 9 -23.43 27.63 21.96
CA LEU A 9 -22.01 27.31 22.18
C LEU A 9 -21.61 27.60 23.64
N ARG A 10 -20.62 26.88 24.20
CA ARG A 10 -19.84 27.36 25.36
C ARG A 10 -18.34 27.05 25.20
N LEU A 11 -17.55 28.10 25.03
CA LEU A 11 -16.11 28.12 25.31
C LEU A 11 -15.87 28.18 26.82
N PHE A 12 -14.82 27.50 27.29
CA PHE A 12 -13.92 27.94 28.39
C PHE A 12 -12.58 27.22 28.12
N SER A 13 -11.49 27.84 27.67
CA SER A 13 -10.71 28.95 28.25
C SER A 13 -10.18 28.66 29.66
N ARG A 14 -8.87 28.36 29.75
CA ARG A 14 -7.94 28.88 30.78
C ARG A 14 -6.48 28.69 30.35
N LEU A 15 -5.59 29.46 30.98
CA LEU A 15 -4.33 29.95 30.43
C LEU A 15 -3.13 29.71 31.37
N LEU A 16 -1.94 29.63 30.76
CA LEU A 16 -0.61 29.98 31.29
C LEU A 16 -0.02 29.18 32.47
N HIS A 17 1.25 28.76 32.28
CA HIS A 17 2.48 29.17 33.01
C HIS A 17 3.52 28.03 32.96
N LYS A 18 4.84 28.18 33.13
CA LYS A 18 5.89 29.18 32.83
C LYS A 18 7.10 28.80 33.74
N THR A 19 8.29 28.70 33.14
CA THR A 19 9.65 28.70 33.74
C THR A 19 10.11 27.60 34.72
N HIS A 20 11.21 26.95 34.28
CA HIS A 20 12.38 26.48 35.05
C HIS A 20 12.70 27.23 36.36
N LEU A 21 13.18 26.51 37.40
CA LEU A 21 14.14 27.01 38.40
C LEU A 21 14.82 25.88 39.21
N HIS A 22 15.86 26.24 39.95
CA HIS A 22 16.93 25.40 40.55
C HIS A 22 16.70 25.09 42.05
N PRO A 23 17.34 24.07 42.66
CA PRO A 23 17.77 24.15 44.08
C PRO A 23 19.22 23.62 44.36
N PRO A 24 19.87 23.98 45.50
CA PRO A 24 21.35 23.94 45.64
C PRO A 24 21.86 23.01 46.81
N PRO A 25 22.96 23.25 47.58
CA PRO A 25 23.98 22.24 47.94
C PRO A 25 23.96 21.80 49.44
N PRO A 26 24.96 21.04 49.97
CA PRO A 26 26.11 21.70 50.65
C PRO A 26 27.48 20.94 50.64
N THR A 27 28.47 21.56 51.28
CA THR A 27 29.92 21.27 51.43
C THR A 27 30.32 20.28 52.54
N LEU A 28 31.53 19.67 52.48
CA LEU A 28 32.64 19.78 53.47
C LEU A 28 33.91 18.95 53.13
N SER A 29 35.05 19.33 53.75
CA SER A 29 36.47 18.92 53.55
C SER A 29 36.90 17.67 54.38
N PRO A 30 38.18 17.33 54.73
CA PRO A 30 39.54 17.87 54.40
C PRO A 30 40.72 16.83 54.21
N HIS A 31 41.97 17.34 54.10
CA HIS A 31 43.29 16.70 54.39
C HIS A 31 43.88 15.64 53.42
N HIS A 32 45.20 15.38 53.32
CA HIS A 32 46.40 15.87 54.04
C HIS A 32 47.68 15.95 53.15
N HIS A 33 48.80 16.40 53.74
CA HIS A 33 50.14 16.71 53.15
C HIS A 33 51.10 15.49 53.19
N PRO A 34 52.43 15.50 52.82
CA PRO A 34 53.43 16.54 53.12
C PRO A 34 54.64 16.77 52.14
N SER A 35 55.51 17.71 52.58
CA SER A 35 56.90 18.07 52.22
C SER A 35 57.86 16.96 51.69
N SER A 36 59.02 17.19 51.04
CA SER A 36 59.99 18.32 51.02
C SER A 36 60.79 18.29 49.67
N SER A 37 61.90 19.00 49.35
CA SER A 37 62.88 19.84 50.08
C SER A 37 63.56 20.89 49.14
N LEU A 38 64.72 21.46 49.51
CA LEU A 38 65.46 22.52 48.81
C LEU A 38 66.64 22.00 47.95
N ARG A 39 66.98 22.71 46.84
CA ARG A 39 68.38 23.04 46.50
C ARG A 39 68.51 24.28 45.61
N HIS A 40 69.25 25.29 46.09
CA HIS A 40 69.79 26.43 45.34
C HIS A 40 71.27 26.14 44.95
N PRO A 41 72.00 27.06 44.29
CA PRO A 41 71.72 27.77 43.04
C PRO A 41 72.90 27.60 42.05
N GLN A 42 72.91 28.28 40.90
CA GLN A 42 74.05 29.08 40.41
C GLN A 42 73.60 30.00 39.26
N PHE A 43 74.31 31.11 39.08
CA PHE A 43 73.99 32.17 38.11
C PHE A 43 74.37 31.77 36.68
N SER A 44 73.57 32.18 35.70
CA SER A 44 74.04 32.44 34.34
C SER A 44 73.32 33.65 33.77
N LEU A 45 74.09 34.52 33.13
CA LEU A 45 73.64 35.78 32.52
C LEU A 45 73.08 35.54 31.10
N PHE A 46 72.70 36.63 30.43
CA PHE A 46 72.34 36.72 29.00
C PHE A 46 70.96 36.17 28.58
N SER A 47 69.98 37.07 28.45
CA SER A 47 69.67 37.69 27.15
C SER A 47 68.33 38.43 27.20
N LEU A 48 68.35 39.76 27.03
CA LEU A 48 67.15 40.57 26.87
C LEU A 48 66.66 40.46 25.42
N SER A 49 65.77 39.51 25.13
CA SER A 49 65.06 39.48 23.85
C SER A 49 63.77 40.30 23.93
N SER A 50 63.76 41.44 23.22
CA SER A 50 62.67 42.40 23.23
C SER A 50 61.35 41.81 22.75
N PHE A 51 60.27 41.97 23.52
CA PHE A 51 58.91 41.69 23.08
C PHE A 51 58.47 42.71 22.01
N SER A 52 58.83 42.44 20.76
CA SER A 52 58.36 43.21 19.61
C SER A 52 56.88 42.93 19.40
N THR A 53 56.03 43.90 19.75
CA THR A 53 54.59 43.88 19.46
C THR A 53 54.37 44.09 17.98
N ALA A 54 54.55 43.02 17.20
CA ALA A 54 54.24 42.96 15.78
C ALA A 54 52.73 43.19 15.59
N ALA A 55 52.34 44.45 15.41
CA ALA A 55 51.01 44.86 15.03
C ALA A 55 50.70 44.30 13.62
N SER A 56 50.17 43.08 13.58
CA SER A 56 49.79 42.40 12.35
C SER A 56 48.72 43.24 11.65
N ARG A 57 49.15 44.01 10.64
CA ARG A 57 48.27 44.76 9.75
C ARG A 57 47.27 43.78 9.16
N ARG A 58 46.03 43.82 9.67
CA ARG A 58 44.90 43.10 9.09
C ARG A 58 44.64 43.68 7.69
N GLN A 59 45.32 43.10 6.70
CA GLN A 59 45.05 43.29 5.28
C GLN A 59 43.53 43.16 5.07
N PRO A 60 42.83 44.18 4.53
CA PRO A 60 41.41 44.08 4.29
C PRO A 60 41.18 42.97 3.27
N LYS A 61 40.57 41.87 3.71
CA LYS A 61 40.30 40.70 2.86
C LYS A 61 39.42 41.15 1.70
N LYS A 62 40.01 41.30 0.51
CA LYS A 62 39.35 41.74 -0.71
C LYS A 62 38.11 40.88 -0.91
N VAL A 63 36.94 41.50 -0.78
CA VAL A 63 35.67 40.77 -0.84
C VAL A 63 35.41 40.42 -2.30
N ASP A 64 35.48 39.14 -2.64
CA ASP A 64 35.14 38.66 -3.97
C ASP A 64 33.63 38.75 -4.18
N ILE A 65 33.18 39.94 -4.61
CA ILE A 65 31.77 40.25 -4.90
C ILE A 65 31.19 39.25 -5.90
N GLY A 66 31.98 38.84 -6.91
CA GLY A 66 31.60 37.81 -7.88
C GLY A 66 31.38 36.42 -7.26
N ALA A 67 32.16 36.04 -6.23
CA ALA A 67 31.96 34.77 -5.53
C ALA A 67 30.67 34.80 -4.70
N ARG A 68 30.40 35.91 -3.98
CA ARG A 68 29.14 36.10 -3.23
C ARG A 68 27.91 36.17 -4.14
N ALA A 69 28.02 36.79 -5.32
CA ALA A 69 26.93 36.85 -6.30
C ALA A 69 26.54 35.44 -6.81
N ARG A 70 27.53 34.63 -7.22
CA ARG A 70 27.31 33.23 -7.62
C ARG A 70 26.74 32.37 -6.48
N GLN A 71 27.19 32.59 -5.24
CA GLN A 71 26.67 31.88 -4.07
C GLN A 71 25.18 32.15 -3.81
N LEU A 72 24.70 33.38 -4.05
CA LEU A 72 23.28 33.73 -3.93
C LEU A 72 22.43 33.13 -5.06
N GLN A 73 22.96 33.11 -6.29
CA GLN A 73 22.30 32.47 -7.43
C GLN A 73 22.17 30.95 -7.23
N ASN A 74 23.25 30.27 -6.84
CA ASN A 74 23.21 28.83 -6.58
C ASN A 74 22.28 28.47 -5.42
N ARG A 75 22.23 29.28 -4.35
CA ARG A 75 21.27 29.05 -3.24
C ARG A 75 19.81 29.09 -3.69
N ARG A 76 19.45 30.03 -4.57
CA ARG A 76 18.09 30.12 -5.16
C ARG A 76 17.79 28.91 -6.06
N LEU A 77 18.76 28.48 -6.86
CA LEU A 77 18.62 27.28 -7.70
C LEU A 77 18.38 26.02 -6.84
N TRP A 78 19.15 25.84 -5.77
CA TRP A 78 18.95 24.72 -4.83
C TRP A 78 17.60 24.76 -4.13
N THR A 79 17.09 25.94 -3.73
CA THR A 79 15.74 26.03 -3.16
C THR A 79 14.66 25.64 -4.18
N TYR A 80 14.78 26.06 -5.44
CA TYR A 80 13.81 25.70 -6.48
C TYR A 80 13.88 24.20 -6.83
N ALA A 81 15.08 23.64 -6.93
CA ALA A 81 15.27 22.21 -7.15
C ALA A 81 14.67 21.37 -6.01
N LEU A 82 14.86 21.79 -4.75
CA LEU A 82 14.25 21.14 -3.59
C LEU A 82 12.71 21.20 -3.65
N THR A 83 12.12 22.38 -3.93
CA THR A 83 10.66 22.51 -4.03
C THR A 83 10.07 21.71 -5.19
N PHE A 84 10.74 21.71 -6.35
CA PHE A 84 10.29 20.96 -7.52
C PHE A 84 10.37 19.45 -7.28
N SER A 85 11.46 18.97 -6.66
CA SER A 85 11.62 17.58 -6.23
C SER A 85 10.53 17.16 -5.22
N GLY A 86 10.20 18.02 -4.25
CA GLY A 86 9.12 17.77 -3.30
C GLY A 86 7.74 17.66 -3.97
N VAL A 87 7.42 18.55 -4.90
CA VAL A 87 6.16 18.50 -5.67
C VAL A 87 6.11 17.26 -6.56
N ALA A 88 7.19 16.96 -7.30
CA ALA A 88 7.28 15.77 -8.15
C ALA A 88 7.13 14.47 -7.34
N GLY A 89 7.82 14.37 -6.19
CA GLY A 89 7.70 13.23 -5.29
C GLY A 89 6.30 13.06 -4.72
N PHE A 90 5.62 14.15 -4.36
CA PHE A 90 4.22 14.11 -3.91
C PHE A 90 3.28 13.62 -5.02
N VAL A 91 3.43 14.11 -6.25
CA VAL A 91 2.62 13.65 -7.41
C VAL A 91 2.86 12.16 -7.67
N ILE A 92 4.10 11.68 -7.64
CA ILE A 92 4.43 10.26 -7.80
C ILE A 92 3.78 9.41 -6.69
N LEU A 93 3.85 9.86 -5.43
CA LEU A 93 3.25 9.16 -4.29
C LEU A 93 1.72 9.07 -4.42
N VAL A 94 1.06 10.17 -4.80
CA VAL A 94 -0.40 10.19 -5.03
C VAL A 94 -0.79 9.28 -6.19
N LEU A 95 -0.05 9.31 -7.31
CA LEU A 95 -0.33 8.45 -8.47
C LEU A 95 -0.11 6.97 -8.17
N ASN A 96 0.87 6.62 -7.34
CA ASN A 96 1.09 5.24 -6.91
C ASN A 96 -0.05 4.77 -5.98
N ASN A 97 -0.38 5.58 -4.96
CA ASN A 97 -1.45 5.22 -4.02
C ASN A 97 -2.84 5.16 -4.65
N PHE A 98 -3.10 5.97 -5.69
CA PHE A 98 -4.34 5.91 -6.44
C PHE A 98 -4.47 4.61 -7.25
N GLN A 99 -3.39 4.14 -7.88
CA GLN A 99 -3.37 2.87 -8.60
C GLN A 99 -3.67 1.66 -7.69
N ASP A 100 -3.23 1.70 -6.43
CA ASP A 100 -3.53 0.66 -5.43
C ASP A 100 -5.03 0.58 -5.04
N GLN A 101 -5.81 1.65 -5.29
CA GLN A 101 -7.23 1.75 -4.92
C GLN A 101 -8.21 1.50 -6.09
N LEU A 102 -7.71 1.33 -7.32
CA LEU A 102 -8.56 1.09 -8.49
C LEU A 102 -9.02 -0.37 -8.54
N VAL A 103 -10.27 -0.61 -8.14
CA VAL A 103 -10.91 -1.93 -8.22
C VAL A 103 -11.68 -2.06 -9.54
N PHE A 104 -11.03 -2.67 -10.54
CA PHE A 104 -11.63 -2.92 -11.85
C PHE A 104 -12.61 -4.12 -11.81
N TYR A 105 -13.63 -4.09 -12.66
CA TYR A 105 -14.47 -5.24 -12.92
C TYR A 105 -13.88 -6.05 -14.08
N VAL A 106 -13.83 -7.38 -13.95
CA VAL A 106 -13.25 -8.30 -14.94
C VAL A 106 -14.03 -9.61 -14.98
N THR A 107 -14.05 -10.28 -16.13
CA THR A 107 -14.57 -11.65 -16.22
C THR A 107 -13.49 -12.69 -15.90
N PRO A 108 -13.87 -13.95 -15.62
CA PRO A 108 -12.96 -15.09 -15.60
C PRO A 108 -11.94 -15.16 -16.74
N SER A 109 -12.33 -15.05 -18.01
CA SER A 109 -11.36 -15.06 -19.13
C SER A 109 -10.35 -13.92 -19.03
N GLU A 110 -10.80 -12.69 -18.77
CA GLU A 110 -9.90 -11.53 -18.65
C GLU A 110 -8.98 -11.63 -17.43
N ALA A 111 -9.47 -12.17 -16.31
CA ALA A 111 -8.69 -12.34 -15.09
C ALA A 111 -7.50 -13.29 -15.30
N LEU A 112 -7.70 -14.36 -16.07
CA LEU A 112 -6.65 -15.31 -16.43
C LEU A 112 -5.61 -14.69 -17.38
N GLU A 113 -6.04 -13.92 -18.39
CA GLU A 113 -5.15 -13.20 -19.31
C GLU A 113 -4.33 -12.11 -18.58
N LYS A 114 -4.98 -11.35 -17.68
CA LYS A 114 -4.33 -10.35 -16.82
C LYS A 114 -3.32 -10.99 -15.87
N PHE A 115 -3.62 -12.15 -15.30
CA PHE A 115 -2.69 -12.91 -14.47
C PHE A 115 -1.45 -13.38 -15.24
N ASN A 116 -1.63 -13.92 -16.45
CA ASN A 116 -0.54 -14.41 -17.30
C ASN A 116 0.38 -13.27 -17.80
N SER A 117 -0.18 -12.10 -18.09
CA SER A 117 0.58 -10.93 -18.55
C SER A 117 1.25 -10.14 -17.42
N ASN A 118 0.63 -10.07 -16.24
CA ASN A 118 1.21 -9.42 -15.07
C ASN A 118 0.62 -10.02 -13.77
N PRO A 119 1.38 -10.79 -12.99
CA PRO A 119 1.02 -11.25 -11.64
C PRO A 119 0.90 -10.11 -10.62
N SER A 120 -0.05 -9.21 -10.83
CA SER A 120 -0.25 -8.01 -10.03
C SER A 120 -0.82 -8.36 -8.65
N ARG A 121 -0.42 -7.57 -7.65
CA ARG A 121 -0.90 -7.70 -6.26
C ARG A 121 -2.20 -6.92 -6.02
N ASN A 122 -2.85 -6.46 -7.08
CA ASN A 122 -3.98 -5.54 -6.99
C ASN A 122 -5.28 -6.32 -6.75
N LYS A 123 -6.20 -5.71 -5.99
CA LYS A 123 -7.55 -6.23 -5.87
C LYS A 123 -8.33 -5.95 -7.15
N PHE A 124 -9.18 -6.89 -7.54
CA PHE A 124 -10.19 -6.65 -8.57
C PHE A 124 -11.50 -7.35 -8.24
N ARG A 125 -12.55 -6.98 -8.96
CA ARG A 125 -13.89 -7.54 -8.85
C ARG A 125 -14.15 -8.49 -10.00
N LEU A 126 -14.02 -9.78 -9.71
CA LEU A 126 -14.35 -10.86 -10.62
C LEU A 126 -15.87 -10.96 -10.73
N GLY A 127 -16.44 -10.65 -11.90
CA GLY A 127 -17.87 -10.77 -12.18
C GLY A 127 -18.15 -11.95 -13.10
N GLY A 128 -19.17 -12.74 -12.80
CA GLY A 128 -19.59 -13.87 -13.63
C GLY A 128 -20.79 -14.62 -13.07
N LEU A 129 -21.13 -15.74 -13.68
CA LEU A 129 -22.19 -16.64 -13.25
C LEU A 129 -21.62 -17.69 -12.29
N VAL A 130 -22.32 -17.98 -11.18
CA VAL A 130 -21.99 -19.11 -10.31
C VAL A 130 -22.40 -20.40 -11.01
N LEU A 131 -21.47 -21.34 -11.18
CA LEU A 131 -21.74 -22.60 -11.86
C LEU A 131 -22.54 -23.56 -10.96
N GLU A 132 -23.52 -24.25 -11.54
CA GLU A 132 -24.41 -25.19 -10.83
C GLU A 132 -23.66 -26.41 -10.29
N GLY A 133 -24.03 -26.85 -9.09
CA GLY A 133 -23.40 -27.92 -8.34
C GLY A 133 -21.95 -27.67 -7.91
N SER A 134 -21.45 -26.43 -8.05
CA SER A 134 -20.05 -26.07 -7.75
C SER A 134 -19.81 -25.60 -6.33
N VAL A 135 -20.88 -25.24 -5.59
CA VAL A 135 -20.77 -24.61 -4.27
C VAL A 135 -20.53 -25.66 -3.19
N HIS A 136 -19.35 -25.62 -2.57
CA HIS A 136 -18.88 -26.63 -1.62
C HIS A 136 -18.26 -25.98 -0.38
N GLN A 137 -18.67 -26.46 0.80
CA GLN A 137 -18.02 -26.16 2.07
C GLN A 137 -17.26 -27.42 2.54
N PRO A 138 -15.92 -27.41 2.62
CA PRO A 138 -15.16 -28.55 3.14
C PRO A 138 -15.40 -28.66 4.65
N ALA A 139 -15.79 -29.84 5.15
CA ALA A 139 -16.08 -30.04 6.58
C ALA A 139 -14.88 -29.75 7.53
N SER A 140 -13.68 -29.54 6.99
CA SER A 140 -12.44 -29.27 7.73
C SER A 140 -12.09 -27.77 7.84
N SER A 141 -12.70 -26.89 7.04
CA SER A 141 -12.38 -25.45 7.06
C SER A 141 -13.62 -24.56 6.91
N PRO A 142 -13.61 -23.32 7.46
CA PRO A 142 -14.70 -22.35 7.28
C PRO A 142 -14.63 -21.64 5.91
N GLU A 143 -13.95 -22.23 4.93
CA GLU A 143 -13.80 -21.68 3.59
C GLU A 143 -14.92 -22.23 2.69
N MET A 144 -15.44 -21.38 1.82
CA MET A 144 -16.38 -21.74 0.76
C MET A 144 -15.63 -21.80 -0.56
N GLU A 145 -15.77 -22.91 -1.27
CA GLU A 145 -15.26 -23.08 -2.63
C GLU A 145 -16.44 -23.07 -3.61
N PHE A 146 -16.33 -22.30 -4.69
CA PHE A 146 -17.31 -22.30 -5.78
C PHE A 146 -16.64 -21.89 -7.09
N VAL A 147 -17.29 -22.16 -8.22
CA VAL A 147 -16.76 -21.83 -9.55
C VAL A 147 -17.55 -20.67 -10.14
N ILE A 148 -16.84 -19.65 -10.63
CA ILE A 148 -17.42 -18.58 -11.45
C ILE A 148 -17.04 -18.82 -12.91
N THR A 149 -18.02 -18.68 -13.80
CA THR A 149 -17.86 -18.81 -15.26
C THR A 149 -18.36 -17.56 -15.99
N ASP A 150 -17.74 -17.24 -17.13
CA ASP A 150 -18.27 -16.30 -18.14
C ASP A 150 -18.76 -17.02 -19.40
N LEU A 151 -19.12 -18.30 -19.25
CA LEU A 151 -19.47 -19.27 -20.30
C LEU A 151 -18.28 -19.78 -21.13
N MET A 152 -17.11 -19.11 -21.10
CA MET A 152 -15.90 -19.56 -21.82
C MET A 152 -14.88 -20.14 -20.85
N THR A 153 -14.55 -19.40 -19.79
CA THR A 153 -13.53 -19.77 -18.80
C THR A 153 -14.14 -19.92 -17.42
N ASP A 154 -13.72 -20.96 -16.70
CA ASP A 154 -14.15 -21.25 -15.34
C ASP A 154 -12.98 -20.98 -14.39
N ILE A 155 -13.21 -20.26 -13.29
CA ILE A 155 -12.21 -19.99 -12.25
C ILE A 155 -12.72 -20.48 -10.90
N LEU A 156 -11.87 -21.22 -10.18
CA LEU A 156 -12.12 -21.61 -8.80
C LEU A 156 -11.98 -20.40 -7.86
N VAL A 157 -13.03 -20.10 -7.12
CA VAL A 157 -13.07 -19.07 -6.08
C VAL A 157 -13.03 -19.73 -4.70
N ARG A 158 -12.14 -19.26 -3.84
CA ARG A 158 -12.06 -19.62 -2.42
C ARG A 158 -12.35 -18.39 -1.58
N TYR A 159 -13.44 -18.43 -0.82
CA TYR A 159 -13.93 -17.34 0.03
C TYR A 159 -13.89 -17.74 1.50
N GLN A 160 -13.34 -16.89 2.37
CA GLN A 160 -13.37 -17.11 3.81
C GLN A 160 -14.55 -16.36 4.44
N GLY A 161 -15.62 -17.09 4.77
CA GLY A 161 -16.81 -16.52 5.39
C GLY A 161 -18.11 -17.22 4.97
N SER A 162 -19.23 -16.70 5.47
CA SER A 162 -20.57 -17.15 5.08
C SER A 162 -21.01 -16.45 3.79
N LEU A 163 -21.50 -17.21 2.82
CA LEU A 163 -22.06 -16.66 1.59
C LEU A 163 -23.33 -15.83 1.90
N PRO A 164 -23.58 -14.70 1.21
CA PRO A 164 -24.81 -13.93 1.37
C PRO A 164 -26.06 -14.76 1.08
N ASP A 165 -27.20 -14.50 1.71
CA ASP A 165 -28.43 -15.26 1.44
C ASP A 165 -28.94 -15.10 0.00
N LEU A 166 -28.62 -14.00 -0.69
CA LEU A 166 -28.94 -13.83 -2.11
C LEU A 166 -27.98 -14.61 -3.06
N PHE A 167 -26.98 -15.32 -2.52
CA PHE A 167 -26.08 -16.14 -3.32
C PHE A 167 -26.77 -17.45 -3.71
N ARG A 168 -26.91 -17.68 -5.01
CA ARG A 168 -27.51 -18.88 -5.59
C ARG A 168 -26.70 -19.30 -6.81
N GLU A 169 -26.71 -20.59 -7.11
CA GLU A 169 -26.14 -21.13 -8.34
C GLU A 169 -26.94 -20.66 -9.58
N GLY A 170 -26.30 -20.64 -10.75
CA GLY A 170 -26.87 -20.12 -12.00
C GLY A 170 -27.01 -18.60 -12.08
N HIS A 171 -26.73 -17.87 -11.00
CA HIS A 171 -26.94 -16.43 -10.91
C HIS A 171 -25.63 -15.63 -11.05
N SER A 172 -25.76 -14.37 -11.46
CA SER A 172 -24.66 -13.41 -11.49
C SER A 172 -24.17 -13.05 -10.09
N VAL A 173 -22.86 -13.17 -9.87
CA VAL A 173 -22.18 -12.73 -8.66
C VAL A 173 -21.00 -11.82 -9.02
N VAL A 174 -20.67 -10.90 -8.13
CA VAL A 174 -19.41 -10.15 -8.17
C VAL A 174 -18.62 -10.49 -6.93
N VAL A 175 -17.33 -10.77 -7.08
CA VAL A 175 -16.46 -11.17 -5.96
C VAL A 175 -15.20 -10.32 -5.96
N GLU A 176 -14.92 -9.65 -4.85
CA GLU A 176 -13.69 -8.86 -4.68
C GLU A 176 -12.60 -9.72 -4.04
N GLY A 177 -11.38 -9.67 -4.59
CA GLY A 177 -10.26 -10.48 -4.13
C GLY A 177 -9.01 -10.35 -4.98
N PHE A 178 -8.16 -11.37 -4.91
CA PHE A 178 -6.87 -11.45 -5.61
C PHE A 178 -6.74 -12.82 -6.31
N VAL A 179 -6.20 -12.87 -7.52
CA VAL A 179 -5.74 -14.14 -8.10
C VAL A 179 -4.43 -14.58 -7.42
N LYS A 180 -4.33 -15.88 -7.10
CA LYS A 180 -3.12 -16.53 -6.58
C LYS A 180 -2.79 -17.76 -7.43
N PRO A 181 -1.52 -18.06 -7.71
CA PRO A 181 -1.14 -19.31 -8.35
C PRO A 181 -1.52 -20.51 -7.47
N PHE A 182 -1.82 -21.66 -8.08
CA PHE A 182 -1.92 -22.94 -7.39
C PHE A 182 -0.52 -23.45 -7.03
N THR A 183 -0.03 -23.10 -5.85
CA THR A 183 1.12 -23.79 -5.24
C THR A 183 0.81 -25.28 -5.07
N ASP A 184 1.79 -26.15 -5.36
CA ASP A 184 1.57 -27.61 -5.48
C ASP A 184 1.03 -28.29 -4.22
N GLU A 185 1.17 -27.67 -3.05
CA GLU A 185 0.58 -28.10 -1.77
C GLU A 185 -0.96 -28.30 -1.86
N ILE A 186 -1.65 -27.53 -2.69
CA ILE A 186 -3.12 -27.63 -2.88
C ILE A 186 -3.50 -28.73 -3.89
N LYS A 187 -2.60 -29.11 -4.81
CA LYS A 187 -2.87 -30.20 -5.78
C LYS A 187 -2.96 -31.57 -5.09
N ALA A 188 -2.31 -31.74 -3.94
CA ALA A 188 -2.18 -33.01 -3.25
C ALA A 188 -3.37 -33.41 -2.35
N SER A 189 -4.17 -32.46 -1.86
CA SER A 189 -5.13 -32.70 -0.76
C SER A 189 -6.57 -33.04 -1.17
N GLY A 190 -6.91 -33.00 -2.46
CA GLY A 190 -8.30 -33.16 -2.96
C GLY A 190 -8.59 -34.46 -3.72
N THR A 191 -8.88 -35.56 -3.02
CA THR A 191 -9.28 -36.85 -3.62
C THR A 191 -10.73 -37.23 -3.30
N SER A 192 -11.41 -37.84 -4.29
CA SER A 192 -12.76 -38.46 -4.29
C SER A 192 -13.99 -37.56 -4.32
N GLY A 193 -14.74 -37.65 -5.44
CA GLY A 193 -16.10 -37.11 -5.60
C GLY A 193 -16.52 -37.03 -7.08
N LYS A 194 -17.80 -37.29 -7.41
CA LYS A 194 -18.31 -37.21 -8.80
C LYS A 194 -18.27 -35.79 -9.38
N ASN A 195 -18.30 -34.75 -8.54
CA ASN A 195 -18.26 -33.34 -8.97
C ASN A 195 -16.83 -32.85 -9.30
N LYS A 196 -15.86 -33.77 -9.44
CA LYS A 196 -14.46 -33.44 -9.75
C LYS A 196 -14.30 -32.82 -11.14
N GLU A 197 -15.18 -33.11 -12.10
CA GLU A 197 -15.06 -32.61 -13.48
C GLU A 197 -15.18 -31.08 -13.55
N VAL A 198 -16.25 -30.51 -13.01
CA VAL A 198 -16.49 -29.06 -12.92
C VAL A 198 -15.34 -28.34 -12.21
N THR A 199 -14.92 -28.84 -11.05
CA THR A 199 -13.79 -28.27 -10.30
C THR A 199 -12.43 -28.51 -10.97
N SER A 200 -12.30 -29.51 -11.85
CA SER A 200 -11.08 -29.74 -12.63
C SER A 200 -10.97 -28.81 -13.84
N LYS A 201 -12.09 -28.49 -14.52
CA LYS A 201 -12.11 -27.48 -15.60
C LYS A 201 -11.73 -26.10 -15.06
N ALA A 202 -12.24 -25.75 -13.88
CA ALA A 202 -11.87 -24.53 -13.15
C ALA A 202 -10.43 -24.51 -12.58
N ARG A 203 -9.74 -25.67 -12.56
CA ARG A 203 -8.32 -25.82 -12.19
C ARG A 203 -7.40 -25.96 -13.40
N SER A 204 -7.92 -25.82 -14.62
CA SER A 204 -7.09 -25.79 -15.84
C SER A 204 -6.32 -24.47 -15.96
N GLY A 205 -6.86 -23.37 -15.44
CA GLY A 205 -6.07 -22.20 -15.07
C GLY A 205 -5.17 -22.52 -13.88
N GLU A 206 -3.88 -22.23 -14.00
CA GLU A 206 -2.86 -22.47 -12.95
C GLU A 206 -3.01 -21.57 -11.70
N CYS A 207 -4.17 -20.94 -11.54
CA CYS A 207 -4.47 -19.98 -10.50
C CYS A 207 -5.90 -20.12 -9.94
N PHE A 208 -6.10 -19.72 -8.69
CA PHE A 208 -7.41 -19.59 -8.05
C PHE A 208 -7.66 -18.15 -7.60
N PHE A 209 -8.93 -17.78 -7.46
CA PHE A 209 -9.32 -16.49 -6.91
C PHE A 209 -9.50 -16.58 -5.39
N SER A 210 -8.65 -15.86 -4.65
CA SER A 210 -8.76 -15.69 -3.20
C SER A 210 -9.67 -14.51 -2.90
N ALA A 211 -10.94 -14.81 -2.64
CA ALA A 211 -11.99 -13.83 -2.39
C ALA A 211 -11.94 -13.27 -0.96
N THR A 212 -12.13 -11.96 -0.83
CA THR A 212 -12.31 -11.25 0.45
C THR A 212 -13.75 -10.79 0.67
N GLU A 213 -14.54 -10.61 -0.39
CA GLU A 213 -15.96 -10.21 -0.30
C GLU A 213 -16.76 -10.83 -1.45
N VAL A 214 -17.96 -11.33 -1.17
CA VAL A 214 -18.90 -11.87 -2.15
C VAL A 214 -20.14 -11.00 -2.19
N LEU A 215 -20.44 -10.44 -3.35
CA LEU A 215 -21.55 -9.52 -3.60
C LEU A 215 -22.57 -10.22 -4.50
N ALA A 216 -23.59 -10.79 -3.88
CA ALA A 216 -24.74 -11.38 -4.57
C ALA A 216 -25.94 -10.43 -4.51
N LYS A 217 -26.46 -10.02 -5.68
CA LYS A 217 -27.73 -9.33 -5.83
C LYS A 217 -28.45 -9.88 -7.06
N HIS A 218 -29.76 -10.11 -6.94
CA HIS A 218 -30.61 -10.54 -8.05
C HIS A 218 -30.97 -9.41 -9.03
N ASP A 219 -30.59 -8.17 -8.75
CA ASP A 219 -30.79 -7.06 -9.69
C ASP A 219 -29.74 -7.12 -10.82
N GLU A 220 -30.19 -7.28 -12.06
CA GLU A 220 -29.38 -7.10 -13.28
C GLU A 220 -28.64 -5.75 -13.29
N LYS A 221 -29.21 -4.74 -12.61
CA LYS A 221 -28.63 -3.41 -12.36
C LYS A 221 -27.32 -3.43 -11.56
N TYR A 222 -27.00 -4.53 -10.88
CA TYR A 222 -25.77 -4.65 -10.08
C TYR A 222 -24.62 -5.32 -10.83
N MET A 223 -24.88 -6.01 -11.95
CA MET A 223 -23.79 -6.53 -12.78
C MET A 223 -23.17 -5.38 -13.58
N PRO A 224 -21.85 -5.15 -13.52
CA PRO A 224 -21.20 -4.08 -14.28
C PRO A 224 -21.40 -4.30 -15.78
N GLY A 225 -21.67 -3.22 -16.53
CA GLY A 225 -21.91 -3.29 -17.97
C GLY A 225 -20.78 -3.96 -18.77
N GLU A 226 -19.53 -3.83 -18.29
CA GLU A 226 -18.34 -4.49 -18.85
C GLU A 226 -18.46 -6.02 -18.78
N VAL A 227 -18.82 -6.55 -17.60
CA VAL A 227 -19.03 -7.99 -17.35
C VAL A 227 -20.27 -8.49 -18.10
N ALA A 228 -21.35 -7.71 -18.12
CA ALA A 228 -22.58 -8.06 -18.84
C ALA A 228 -22.34 -8.18 -20.35
N ALA A 229 -21.68 -7.20 -20.97
CA ALA A 229 -21.37 -7.23 -22.39
C ALA A 229 -20.42 -8.40 -22.76
N ALA A 230 -19.46 -8.73 -21.89
CA ALA A 230 -18.57 -9.87 -22.09
C ALA A 230 -19.32 -11.21 -22.06
N ILE A 231 -20.22 -11.43 -21.10
CA ILE A 231 -21.03 -12.66 -21.02
C ILE A 231 -22.02 -12.77 -22.19
N GLU A 232 -22.66 -11.67 -22.60
CA GLU A 232 -23.55 -11.66 -23.77
C GLU A 232 -22.78 -11.99 -25.06
N LYS A 233 -21.57 -11.44 -25.23
CA LYS A 233 -20.67 -11.74 -26.36
C LYS A 233 -20.24 -13.20 -26.36
N ASN A 234 -19.93 -13.76 -25.20
CA ASN A 234 -19.55 -15.17 -25.06
C ASN A 234 -20.73 -16.11 -25.38
N LYS A 235 -21.93 -15.78 -24.90
CA LYS A 235 -23.15 -16.53 -25.24
C LYS A 235 -23.40 -16.58 -26.75
N LYS A 236 -23.30 -15.45 -27.45
CA LYS A 236 -23.47 -15.38 -28.92
C LYS A 236 -22.48 -16.27 -29.68
N LYS A 237 -21.20 -16.28 -29.29
CA LYS A 237 -20.20 -17.18 -29.89
C LYS A 237 -20.58 -18.66 -29.74
N ILE A 238 -21.06 -19.06 -28.57
CA ILE A 238 -21.45 -20.45 -28.30
C ILE A 238 -22.69 -20.82 -29.15
N GLU A 239 -23.63 -19.89 -29.33
CA GLU A 239 -24.78 -20.06 -30.22
C GLU A 239 -24.35 -20.18 -31.70
N GLU A 240 -23.46 -19.29 -32.17
CA GLU A 240 -22.86 -19.33 -33.52
C GLU A 240 -22.08 -20.64 -33.79
N GLU A 241 -21.27 -21.09 -32.83
CA GLU A 241 -20.52 -22.35 -32.91
C GLU A 241 -21.47 -23.57 -32.94
N ALA A 242 -22.55 -23.55 -32.16
CA ALA A 242 -23.56 -24.61 -32.15
C ALA A 242 -24.39 -24.65 -33.44
N GLU A 243 -24.67 -23.51 -34.08
CA GLU A 243 -25.29 -23.46 -35.39
C GLU A 243 -24.35 -23.95 -36.49
N ALA A 244 -23.10 -23.50 -36.50
CA ALA A 244 -22.09 -23.98 -37.45
C ALA A 244 -21.88 -25.50 -37.37
N GLN A 245 -21.84 -26.09 -36.16
CA GLN A 245 -21.74 -27.54 -35.97
C GLN A 245 -22.98 -28.29 -36.49
N LYS A 246 -24.19 -27.74 -36.31
CA LYS A 246 -25.41 -28.34 -36.87
C LYS A 246 -25.44 -28.29 -38.39
N THR A 247 -25.01 -27.18 -39.00
CA THR A 247 -24.95 -27.04 -40.47
C THR A 247 -23.85 -27.89 -41.10
N ALA A 248 -22.75 -28.17 -40.39
CA ALA A 248 -21.69 -29.07 -40.85
C ALA A 248 -22.02 -30.57 -40.69
N ALA A 249 -23.05 -30.90 -39.91
CA ALA A 249 -23.51 -32.27 -39.66
C ALA A 249 -24.79 -32.65 -40.45
N ALA A 250 -25.26 -31.77 -41.33
CA ALA A 250 -26.46 -31.92 -42.16
C ALA A 250 -26.11 -31.97 -43.66
#